data_AF-A0A6B3CT17-F1
#
_entry.id   AF-A0A6B3CT17-F1
#
_cell.length_a   1.000
_cell.length_b   1.000
_cell.length_c   1.000
_cell.angle_alpha   90.00
_cell.angle_beta   90.00
_cell.angle_gamma   90.00
#
_symmetry.space_group_name_H-M   'P 1'
#
loop_
_entity.id
_entity.type
_entity.pdbx_description
1 polymer ?
#
loop_
_entity_poly.entity_id
_entity_poly.type
_entity_poly.pdbx_seq_one_letter_code
_entity_poly.pdbx_strand_id
1 'polypeptide(L)'
;TQPRARLLYAPPARIVNPAFAVAETVWHLSGSDAPWIFDYNNRLRQFADEGVLLGAYGPRMRNWAGKVDQLARVVEILQADPDSRRALIQLYDPAQ
;
A
#
# COMPACT_ATOMS: atom_id res chain seq x y z
N THR A 1 20.41 -4.58 -1.36
CA THR A 1 21.26 -3.62 -0.61
C THR A 1 20.94 -2.16 -0.90
N GLN A 2 20.23 -1.79 -1.97
CA GLN A 2 19.92 -0.36 -2.31
C GLN A 2 18.41 -0.07 -2.44
N PRO A 3 17.62 -0.09 -1.35
CA PRO A 3 16.17 0.11 -1.42
C PRO A 3 15.73 1.50 -1.94
N ARG A 4 16.65 2.48 -1.93
CA ARG A 4 16.38 3.83 -2.46
C ARG A 4 16.49 3.90 -3.98
N ALA A 5 17.16 2.94 -4.63
CA ALA A 5 17.23 2.81 -6.09
C ALA A 5 15.96 2.13 -6.64
N ARG A 6 14.78 2.61 -6.22
CA ARG A 6 13.47 2.00 -6.49
C ARG A 6 12.78 2.49 -7.76
N LEU A 7 13.39 3.47 -8.45
CA LEU A 7 12.89 3.98 -9.71
C LEU A 7 13.62 3.29 -10.86
N LEU A 8 12.89 2.50 -11.64
CA LEU A 8 13.42 1.86 -12.84
C LEU A 8 13.43 2.83 -14.01
N TYR A 9 14.61 3.20 -14.49
CA TYR A 9 14.78 4.04 -15.68
C TYR A 9 15.24 3.18 -16.86
N ALA A 10 14.32 2.80 -17.75
CA ALA A 10 14.62 1.96 -18.90
C ALA A 10 13.85 2.36 -20.18
N PRO A 11 13.90 3.62 -20.64
CA PRO A 11 13.27 4.01 -21.90
C PRO A 11 14.00 3.39 -23.12
N PRO A 12 13.27 3.03 -24.20
CA PRO A 12 11.81 3.16 -24.37
C PRO A 12 11.02 1.99 -23.78
N ALA A 13 11.67 0.90 -23.36
CA ALA A 13 11.02 -0.33 -22.91
C ALA A 13 10.12 -0.15 -21.68
N ARG A 14 10.45 0.77 -20.78
CA ARG A 14 9.65 1.12 -19.60
C ARG A 14 9.74 2.61 -19.30
N ILE A 15 8.60 3.28 -19.37
CA ILE A 15 8.40 4.65 -18.91
C ILE A 15 7.69 4.58 -17.56
N VAL A 16 8.39 4.93 -16.48
CA VAL A 16 7.81 4.98 -15.13
C VAL A 16 7.00 6.27 -14.99
N ASN A 17 5.83 6.17 -14.35
CA ASN A 17 5.07 7.32 -13.88
C ASN A 17 5.44 7.61 -12.40
N PRO A 18 6.35 8.57 -12.13
CA PRO A 18 6.77 8.87 -10.76
C PRO A 18 5.65 9.48 -9.91
N ALA A 19 4.71 10.21 -10.53
CA ALA A 19 3.57 10.79 -9.83
C ALA A 19 2.65 9.69 -9.28
N PHE A 20 2.36 8.67 -10.10
CA PHE A 20 1.58 7.52 -9.65
C PHE A 20 2.29 6.74 -8.53
N ALA A 21 3.61 6.53 -8.63
CA ALA A 21 4.37 5.83 -7.59
C ALA A 21 4.28 6.53 -6.21
N VAL A 22 4.31 7.86 -6.20
CA VAL A 22 4.12 8.64 -4.97
C VAL A 22 2.67 8.58 -4.50
N ALA A 23 1.71 8.77 -5.41
CA ALA A 23 0.28 8.73 -5.11
C ALA A 23 -0.16 7.39 -4.49
N GLU A 24 0.25 6.27 -5.08
CA GLU A 24 -0.03 4.91 -4.57
C GLU A 24 0.57 4.69 -3.18
N THR A 25 1.80 5.17 -2.95
CA THR A 25 2.43 5.10 -1.63
C THR A 25 1.61 5.86 -0.57
N VAL A 26 1.17 7.09 -0.88
CA VAL A 26 0.36 7.90 0.03
C VAL A 26 -1.04 7.29 0.22
N TRP A 27 -1.63 6.72 -0.84
CA TRP A 27 -2.93 6.05 -0.77
C TRP A 27 -2.89 4.86 0.19
N HIS A 28 -1.87 4.01 0.10
CA HIS A 28 -1.66 2.91 1.05
C HIS A 28 -1.36 3.41 2.47
N LEU A 29 -0.44 4.36 2.63
CA LEU A 29 -0.06 4.86 3.95
C LEU A 29 -1.21 5.59 4.66
N SER A 30 -2.10 6.25 3.92
CA SER A 30 -3.27 6.92 4.50
C SER A 30 -4.37 5.94 4.93
N GLY A 31 -4.26 4.67 4.58
CA GLY A 31 -5.31 3.68 4.85
C GLY A 31 -6.50 3.76 3.90
N SER A 32 -6.36 4.48 2.79
CA SER A 32 -7.45 4.79 1.88
C SER A 32 -7.72 3.67 0.87
N ASP A 33 -8.99 3.49 0.55
CA ASP A 33 -9.53 2.76 -0.61
C ASP A 33 -10.26 3.68 -1.60
N ALA A 34 -10.11 5.00 -1.42
CA ALA A 34 -10.90 6.00 -2.14
C ALA A 34 -10.52 6.08 -3.64
N PRO A 35 -11.48 6.43 -4.52
CA PRO A 35 -11.33 6.35 -5.98
C PRO A 35 -10.38 7.40 -6.60
N TRP A 36 -9.86 8.35 -5.83
CA TRP A 36 -8.94 9.38 -6.34
C TRP A 36 -7.64 8.80 -6.91
N ILE A 37 -7.27 7.57 -6.52
CA ILE A 37 -6.10 6.87 -7.09
C ILE A 37 -6.25 6.63 -8.60
N PHE A 38 -7.48 6.56 -9.11
CA PHE A 38 -7.76 6.37 -10.53
C PHE A 38 -7.30 7.55 -11.39
N ASP A 39 -7.23 8.76 -10.83
CA ASP A 39 -6.75 9.95 -11.54
C ASP A 39 -5.24 9.84 -11.86
N TYR A 40 -4.50 9.07 -11.08
CA TYR A 40 -3.09 8.77 -11.33
C TYR A 40 -2.87 7.52 -12.18
N ASN A 41 -3.81 6.57 -12.17
CA ASN A 41 -3.78 5.36 -12.99
C ASN A 41 -5.18 4.83 -13.29
N ASN A 42 -5.75 5.26 -14.43
CA ASN A 42 -7.08 4.83 -14.87
C ASN A 42 -7.23 3.33 -15.06
N ARG A 43 -6.14 2.59 -15.29
CA ARG A 43 -6.20 1.13 -15.46
C ARG A 43 -6.60 0.41 -14.18
N LEU A 44 -6.45 1.03 -13.01
CA LEU A 44 -6.88 0.43 -11.75
C LEU A 44 -8.40 0.23 -11.67
N ARG A 45 -9.18 0.99 -12.46
CA ARG A 45 -10.65 0.84 -12.52
C ARG A 45 -11.10 -0.56 -12.95
N GLN A 46 -10.27 -1.29 -13.70
CA GLN A 46 -10.61 -2.66 -14.13
C GLN A 46 -10.59 -3.69 -12.99
N PHE A 47 -9.99 -3.33 -11.85
CA PHE A 47 -9.91 -4.17 -10.65
C PHE A 47 -10.87 -3.71 -9.55
N ALA A 48 -11.69 -2.69 -9.84
CA ALA A 48 -12.64 -2.14 -8.91
C ALA A 48 -14.03 -2.70 -9.21
N ASP A 49 -14.68 -3.24 -8.19
CA ASP A 49 -16.08 -3.63 -8.25
C ASP A 49 -16.91 -2.47 -7.69
N GLU A 50 -17.84 -1.95 -8.50
CA GLU A 50 -18.66 -0.76 -8.16
C GLU A 50 -17.84 0.47 -7.74
N GLY A 51 -16.61 0.61 -8.27
CA GLY A 51 -15.71 1.72 -7.95
C GLY A 51 -14.89 1.52 -6.67
N VAL A 52 -15.05 0.39 -5.98
CA VAL A 52 -14.27 0.01 -4.79
C VAL A 52 -13.21 -1.01 -5.16
N LEU A 53 -11.97 -0.73 -4.77
CA LEU A 53 -10.88 -1.69 -4.87
C LEU A 53 -10.93 -2.64 -3.66
N LEU A 54 -11.64 -3.76 -3.80
CA LEU A 54 -11.75 -4.81 -2.75
C LEU A 54 -10.38 -5.35 -2.30
N GLY A 55 -9.36 -5.20 -3.15
CA GLY A 55 -7.97 -5.57 -2.87
C GLY A 55 -7.07 -4.47 -2.29
N ALA A 56 -7.60 -3.30 -1.94
CA ALA A 56 -6.79 -2.15 -1.51
C ALA A 56 -5.92 -2.48 -0.28
N TYR A 57 -4.61 -2.19 -0.37
CA TYR A 57 -3.70 -2.44 0.76
C TYR A 57 -3.89 -1.45 1.90
N GLY A 58 -4.33 -0.21 1.62
CA GLY A 58 -4.52 0.82 2.64
C GLY A 58 -5.37 0.37 3.84
N PRO A 59 -6.64 -0.01 3.63
CA PRO A 59 -7.50 -0.48 4.72
C PRO A 59 -6.93 -1.70 5.43
N ARG A 60 -6.29 -2.63 4.70
CA ARG A 60 -5.66 -3.80 5.33
C ARG A 60 -4.49 -3.40 6.23
N MET A 61 -3.68 -2.43 5.84
CA MET A 61 -2.54 -1.97 6.63
C MET A 61 -2.95 -1.12 7.85
N ARG A 62 -3.94 -0.24 7.69
CA ARG A 62 -4.27 0.82 8.67
C ARG A 62 -5.60 0.65 9.39
N ASN A 63 -6.52 -0.15 8.88
CA ASN A 63 -7.88 -0.30 9.41
C ASN A 63 -8.46 -1.71 9.15
N TRP A 64 -7.69 -2.75 9.42
CA TRP A 64 -8.09 -4.12 9.15
C TRP A 64 -9.36 -4.47 9.93
N ALA A 65 -10.38 -4.96 9.23
CA ALA A 65 -11.72 -5.27 9.76
C ALA A 65 -12.33 -4.13 10.59
N GLY A 66 -11.97 -2.87 10.30
CA GLY A 66 -12.43 -1.69 11.03
C GLY A 66 -11.86 -1.55 12.45
N LYS A 67 -10.82 -2.31 12.81
CA LYS A 67 -10.39 -2.49 14.21
C LYS A 67 -8.89 -2.42 14.44
N VAL A 68 -8.06 -2.80 13.46
CA VAL A 68 -6.63 -2.99 13.67
C VAL A 68 -5.80 -2.12 12.73
N ASP A 69 -5.01 -1.19 13.29
CA ASP A 69 -3.93 -0.49 12.59
C ASP A 69 -2.62 -1.28 12.74
N GLN A 70 -2.29 -2.10 11.74
CA GLN A 70 -1.09 -2.95 11.77
C GLN A 70 0.19 -2.14 11.63
N LEU A 71 0.16 -1.01 10.91
CA LEU A 71 1.32 -0.14 10.76
C LEU A 71 1.68 0.52 12.08
N ALA A 72 0.68 1.05 12.80
CA ALA A 72 0.88 1.59 14.15
C ALA A 72 1.46 0.52 15.08
N ARG A 73 0.91 -0.70 15.01
CA ARG A 73 1.41 -1.83 15.82
C ARG A 73 2.86 -2.20 15.51
N VAL A 74 3.27 -2.18 14.25
CA VAL A 74 4.67 -2.41 13.85
C VAL A 74 5.60 -1.36 14.45
N VAL A 75 5.19 -0.09 14.42
CA VAL A 75 5.98 1.01 15.01
C VAL A 75 6.15 0.79 16.51
N GLU A 76 5.08 0.48 17.24
CA GLU A 76 5.14 0.17 18.67
C GLU A 76 6.09 -0.99 18.99
N ILE A 77 6.00 -2.09 18.22
CA ILE A 77 6.84 -3.27 18.43
C ILE A 77 8.31 -2.91 18.26
N LEU A 78 8.67 -2.20 17.20
CA LEU A 78 10.07 -1.85 16.90
C LEU A 78 10.63 -0.74 17.80
N GLN A 79 9.76 0.13 18.33
CA GLN A 79 10.15 1.08 19.37
C GLN A 79 10.45 0.39 20.70
N ALA A 80 9.70 -0.66 21.04
CA ALA A 80 9.91 -1.43 22.26
C ALA A 80 11.08 -2.43 22.14
N ASP A 81 11.21 -3.09 20.98
CA ASP A 81 12.24 -4.08 20.69
C ASP A 81 12.70 -3.96 19.22
N PRO A 82 13.80 -3.24 18.96
CA PRO A 82 14.35 -3.08 17.61
C PRO A 82 14.76 -4.39 16.92
N ASP A 83 15.04 -5.45 17.68
CA ASP A 83 15.45 -6.76 17.17
C ASP A 83 14.26 -7.73 16.99
N SER A 84 13.04 -7.24 17.24
CA SER A 84 11.83 -8.04 17.18
C SER A 84 11.60 -8.63 15.79
N ARG A 85 11.34 -9.93 15.77
CA ARG A 85 10.94 -10.68 14.56
C ARG A 85 9.42 -10.76 14.38
N ARG A 86 8.65 -10.01 15.18
CA ARG A 86 7.17 -10.04 15.22
C ARG A 86 6.53 -8.79 14.60
N ALA A 87 7.34 -7.84 14.14
CA ALA A 87 6.87 -6.63 13.46
C ALA A 87 6.48 -6.97 12.01
N LEU A 88 5.23 -7.39 11.80
CA LEU A 88 4.70 -7.78 10.49
C LEU A 88 3.40 -7.05 10.16
N ILE A 89 3.14 -6.89 8.86
CA ILE A 89 1.86 -6.43 8.32
C ILE A 89 1.32 -7.56 7.45
N GLN A 90 0.18 -8.12 7.81
CA GLN A 90 -0.53 -9.11 7.02
C GLN A 90 -1.42 -8.39 6.00
N LEU A 91 -1.39 -8.84 4.74
CA LEU A 91 -2.24 -8.28 3.68
C LEU A 91 -3.28 -9.26 3.16
N TYR A 92 -3.01 -10.56 3.15
CA TYR A 92 -3.98 -11.55 2.69
C TYR A 92 -4.97 -11.89 3.82
N ASP A 93 -6.26 -11.78 3.55
CA ASP A 93 -7.34 -12.16 4.47
C ASP A 93 -7.99 -13.46 3.98
N PRO A 94 -7.88 -14.60 4.70
CA PRO A 94 -8.51 -15.85 4.30
C PRO A 94 -10.05 -15.85 4.44
N ALA A 95 -10.64 -14.86 5.11
CA ALA A 95 -12.07 -14.74 5.27
C ALA A 95 -12.76 -13.91 4.16
N GLN A 96 -11.98 -13.23 3.32
CA GLN A 96 -12.46 -12.53 2.13
C GLN A 96 -12.43 -13.43 0.89
#